data_AF-A0A6M4P718-F1
#
_entry.id   AF-A0A6M4P718-F1
#
_cell.length_a   1.000
_cell.length_b   1.000
_cell.length_c   1.000
_cell.angle_alpha   90.00
_cell.angle_beta   90.00
_cell.angle_gamma   90.00
#
_symmetry.space_group_name_H-M   'P 1'
#
loop_
_entity.id
_entity.type
_entity.pdbx_description
1 polymer ?
#
loop_
_entity_poly.entity_id
_entity_poly.type
_entity_poly.pdbx_seq_one_letter_code
_entity_poly.pdbx_strand_id
1 'polypeptide(L)'
;MQRLRTIERMAKELSVEEAVERAQRIQEERIGTIRGLAEARQALADVRESAARRLAEVERETAEQIAAAEREDVKQYGAAQAAGWSVEELRKVGYAEPDKKLRVRKRQSRKASTPARPDAATSAESDAAGVAADGAAE
;
A
#
# COMPACT_ATOMS: atom_id res chain seq x y z
N MET A 1 33.20 11.07 -73.25
CA MET A 1 31.95 10.92 -72.46
C MET A 1 32.32 10.61 -71.02
N GLN A 2 31.58 11.15 -70.06
CA GLN A 2 31.71 10.97 -68.59
C GLN A 2 32.71 11.89 -67.86
N ARG A 3 32.37 13.19 -67.80
CA ARG A 3 32.65 14.04 -66.64
C ARG A 3 31.37 14.83 -66.41
N LEU A 4 30.68 14.63 -65.28
CA LEU A 4 29.59 15.47 -64.70
C LEU A 4 28.74 14.66 -63.69
N ARG A 5 29.36 14.00 -62.70
CA ARG A 5 28.63 13.45 -61.54
C ARG A 5 29.45 13.60 -60.26
N THR A 6 29.95 14.80 -60.00
CA THR A 6 30.79 15.05 -58.81
C THR A 6 30.46 16.35 -58.09
N ILE A 7 29.47 17.12 -58.54
CA ILE A 7 29.15 18.43 -57.92
C ILE A 7 27.80 18.42 -57.18
N GLU A 8 26.93 17.43 -57.38
CA GLU A 8 25.62 17.37 -56.70
C GLU A 8 25.66 16.91 -55.23
N ARG A 9 26.88 16.73 -54.69
CA ARG A 9 27.16 16.48 -53.27
C ARG A 9 27.96 17.63 -52.66
N MET A 10 27.67 18.88 -53.02
CA MET A 10 27.94 19.98 -52.11
C MET A 10 26.84 19.95 -51.05
N ALA A 11 27.24 19.68 -49.80
CA ALA A 11 26.35 19.78 -48.66
C ALA A 11 25.61 21.13 -48.73
N LYS A 12 24.28 21.11 -48.83
CA LYS A 12 23.50 22.28 -48.46
C LYS A 12 23.74 22.47 -46.97
N GLU A 13 24.66 23.37 -46.62
CA GLU A 13 24.72 23.92 -45.28
C GLU A 13 23.33 24.51 -45.00
N LEU A 14 22.64 23.99 -43.98
CA LEU A 14 21.32 24.53 -43.61
C LEU A 14 21.48 26.02 -43.33
N SER A 15 20.50 26.82 -43.74
CA SER A 15 20.45 28.20 -43.25
C SER A 15 20.33 28.19 -41.72
N VAL A 16 20.71 29.29 -41.08
CA VAL A 16 20.60 29.43 -39.63
C VAL A 16 19.16 29.18 -39.18
N GLU A 17 18.18 29.72 -39.90
CA GLU A 17 16.76 29.52 -39.65
C GLU A 17 16.36 28.04 -39.75
N GLU A 18 16.78 27.32 -40.80
CA GLU A 18 16.45 25.89 -40.96
C GLU A 18 17.09 25.03 -39.87
N ALA A 19 18.31 25.38 -39.42
CA ALA A 19 18.99 24.70 -38.32
C ALA A 19 18.26 24.92 -36.99
N VAL A 20 17.80 26.15 -36.72
CA VAL A 20 17.01 26.50 -35.53
C VAL A 20 15.66 25.76 -35.53
N GLU A 21 14.93 25.77 -36.65
CA GLU A 21 13.65 25.04 -36.76
C GLU A 21 13.81 23.54 -36.54
N ARG A 22 14.92 22.96 -37.03
CA ARG A 22 15.21 21.53 -36.79
C ARG A 22 15.52 21.26 -35.33
N ALA A 23 16.31 22.12 -34.68
CA ALA A 23 16.62 22.00 -33.26
C ALA A 23 15.37 22.16 -32.38
N GLN A 24 14.50 23.12 -32.71
CA GLN A 24 13.22 23.32 -32.03
C GLN A 24 12.32 22.10 -32.15
N ARG A 25 12.14 21.54 -33.35
CA ARG A 25 11.35 20.31 -33.54
C ARG A 25 11.86 19.14 -32.69
N ILE A 26 13.17 18.89 -32.70
CA ILE A 26 13.77 17.83 -31.87
C ILE A 26 13.53 18.11 -30.38
N GLN A 27 13.61 19.36 -29.95
CA GLN A 27 13.37 19.74 -28.57
C GLN A 27 11.89 19.58 -28.18
N GLU A 28 10.96 19.96 -29.05
CA GLU A 28 9.53 19.76 -28.86
C GLU A 28 9.16 18.27 -28.79
N GLU A 29 9.74 17.44 -29.65
CA GLU A 29 9.60 15.97 -29.59
C GLU A 29 10.04 15.44 -28.22
N ARG A 30 11.23 15.86 -27.75
CA ARG A 30 11.74 15.48 -26.42
C ARG A 30 10.81 15.93 -25.29
N ILE A 31 10.33 17.17 -25.34
CA ILE A 31 9.37 17.70 -24.36
C ILE A 31 8.08 16.87 -24.39
N GLY A 32 7.58 16.53 -25.58
CA GLY A 32 6.41 15.68 -25.76
C GLY A 32 6.58 14.32 -25.10
N THR A 33 7.74 13.66 -25.26
CA THR A 33 8.01 12.37 -24.61
C THR A 33 7.99 12.46 -23.08
N ILE A 34 8.57 13.51 -22.50
CA ILE A 34 8.58 13.69 -21.04
C ILE A 34 7.18 14.05 -20.54
N ARG A 35 6.41 14.84 -21.29
CA ARG A 35 5.02 15.15 -20.95
C ARG A 35 4.18 13.87 -20.89
N GLY A 36 4.24 13.03 -21.91
CA GLY A 36 3.51 11.76 -21.93
C GLY A 36 3.92 10.82 -20.78
N LEU A 37 5.22 10.77 -20.44
CA LEU A 37 5.68 10.01 -19.28
C LEU A 37 5.12 10.56 -17.96
N ALA A 38 5.10 11.89 -17.79
CA ALA A 38 4.57 12.53 -16.60
C ALA A 38 3.06 12.26 -16.44
N GLU A 39 2.30 12.42 -17.53
CA GLU A 39 0.87 12.11 -17.57
C GLU A 39 0.60 10.64 -17.20
N ALA A 40 1.34 9.70 -17.79
CA ALA A 40 1.19 8.28 -17.48
C ALA A 40 1.50 7.95 -16.01
N ARG A 41 2.51 8.60 -15.42
CA ARG A 41 2.85 8.42 -14.00
C ARG A 41 1.80 9.01 -13.07
N GLN A 42 1.26 10.18 -13.41
CA GLN A 42 0.18 10.79 -12.64
C GLN A 42 -1.08 9.91 -12.69
N ALA A 43 -1.49 9.49 -13.89
CA ALA A 43 -2.64 8.61 -14.05
C ALA A 43 -2.48 7.30 -13.26
N LEU A 44 -1.27 6.72 -13.24
CA LEU A 44 -0.99 5.52 -12.44
C LEU A 44 -1.11 5.80 -10.93
N ALA A 45 -0.63 6.95 -10.45
CA ALA A 45 -0.76 7.32 -9.04
C ALA A 45 -2.23 7.49 -8.65
N ASP A 46 -3.02 8.18 -9.47
CA ASP A 46 -4.45 8.41 -9.25
C ASP A 46 -5.24 7.09 -9.22
N VAL A 47 -4.92 6.17 -10.14
CA VAL A 47 -5.52 4.82 -10.16
C VAL A 47 -5.16 4.03 -8.91
N ARG A 48 -3.89 4.08 -8.46
CA ARG A 48 -3.48 3.39 -7.23
C ARG A 48 -4.17 3.93 -6.00
N GLU A 49 -4.29 5.25 -5.88
CA GLU A 49 -4.95 5.88 -4.75
C GLU A 49 -6.46 5.56 -4.72
N SER A 50 -7.14 5.64 -5.86
CA SER A 50 -8.56 5.30 -5.96
C SER A 50 -8.82 3.82 -5.70
N ALA A 51 -7.96 2.93 -6.20
CA ALA A 51 -8.04 1.49 -5.91
C ALA A 51 -7.84 1.20 -4.41
N ALA A 52 -6.84 1.83 -3.77
CA ALA A 52 -6.60 1.68 -2.34
C ALA A 52 -7.80 2.14 -1.50
N ARG A 53 -8.40 3.29 -1.85
CA ARG A 53 -9.62 3.78 -1.19
C ARG A 53 -10.79 2.81 -1.33
N ARG A 54 -11.01 2.28 -2.54
CA ARG A 54 -12.09 1.32 -2.80
C ARG A 54 -11.88 0.00 -2.05
N LEU A 55 -10.65 -0.51 -1.99
CA LEU A 55 -10.33 -1.71 -1.23
C LEU A 55 -10.62 -1.51 0.25
N ALA A 56 -10.17 -0.41 0.84
CA ALA A 56 -10.42 -0.09 2.24
C ALA A 56 -11.92 0.04 2.56
N GLU A 57 -12.71 0.61 1.65
CA GLU A 57 -14.16 0.70 1.80
C GLU A 57 -14.84 -0.68 1.79
N VAL A 58 -14.49 -1.52 0.81
CA VAL A 58 -15.03 -2.89 0.69
C VAL A 58 -14.63 -3.74 1.89
N GLU A 59 -13.39 -3.64 2.36
CA GLU A 59 -12.92 -4.34 3.55
C GLU A 59 -13.71 -3.91 4.80
N ARG A 60 -13.94 -2.60 4.98
CA ARG A 60 -14.74 -2.09 6.10
C ARG A 60 -16.17 -2.61 6.04
N GLU A 61 -16.84 -2.48 4.90
CA GLU A 61 -18.22 -2.93 4.73
C GLU A 61 -18.35 -4.44 4.98
N THR A 62 -17.44 -5.23 4.41
CA THR A 62 -17.43 -6.69 4.59
C THR A 62 -17.20 -7.05 6.05
N ALA A 63 -16.27 -6.38 6.72
CA ALA A 63 -16.02 -6.60 8.15
C ALA A 63 -17.25 -6.27 9.01
N GLU A 64 -17.98 -5.20 8.69
CA GLU A 64 -19.22 -4.82 9.37
C GLU A 64 -20.33 -5.84 9.14
N GLN A 65 -20.51 -6.31 7.90
CA GLN A 65 -21.49 -7.34 7.55
C GLN A 65 -21.20 -8.66 8.28
N ILE A 66 -19.94 -9.11 8.29
CA ILE A 66 -19.52 -10.31 9.04
C ILE A 66 -19.78 -10.10 10.54
N ALA A 67 -19.39 -8.95 11.10
CA ALA A 67 -19.58 -8.68 12.53
C ALA A 67 -21.07 -8.59 12.92
N ALA A 68 -21.95 -8.14 12.02
CA ALA A 68 -23.39 -8.16 12.22
C ALA A 68 -23.93 -9.60 12.18
N ALA A 69 -23.55 -10.40 11.19
CA ALA A 69 -23.94 -11.80 11.08
C ALA A 69 -23.48 -12.62 12.30
N GLU A 70 -22.23 -12.46 12.74
CA GLU A 70 -21.71 -13.14 13.94
C GLU A 70 -22.47 -12.74 15.22
N ARG A 71 -22.92 -11.48 15.34
CA ARG A 71 -23.73 -11.04 16.49
C ARG A 71 -25.10 -11.69 16.49
N GLU A 72 -25.72 -11.78 15.32
CA GLU A 72 -27.04 -12.41 15.19
C GLU A 72 -26.96 -13.90 15.47
N ASP A 73 -25.94 -14.61 14.97
CA ASP A 73 -25.71 -16.03 15.29
C ASP A 73 -25.60 -16.25 16.81
N VAL A 74 -24.75 -15.47 17.49
CA VAL A 74 -24.59 -15.53 18.95
C VAL A 74 -25.91 -15.31 19.70
N LYS A 75 -26.72 -14.36 19.22
CA LYS A 75 -28.02 -14.02 19.80
C LYS A 75 -29.02 -15.16 19.59
N GLN A 76 -29.12 -15.72 18.38
CA GLN A 76 -30.05 -16.81 18.07
C GLN A 76 -29.68 -18.09 18.80
N TYR A 77 -28.39 -18.44 18.88
CA TYR A 77 -27.94 -19.55 19.72
C TYR A 77 -28.26 -19.30 21.21
N GLY A 78 -28.12 -18.05 21.68
CA GLY A 78 -28.54 -17.65 23.02
C GLY A 78 -30.05 -17.84 23.26
N ALA A 79 -30.89 -17.45 22.29
CA ALA A 79 -32.33 -17.61 22.35
C ALA A 79 -32.74 -19.09 22.36
N ALA A 80 -32.07 -19.96 21.60
CA ALA A 80 -32.29 -21.40 21.63
C ALA A 80 -32.01 -21.98 23.03
N GLN A 81 -30.89 -21.59 23.65
CA GLN A 81 -30.59 -22.00 25.03
C GLN A 81 -31.62 -21.47 26.03
N ALA A 82 -32.08 -20.23 25.88
CA ALA A 82 -33.13 -19.66 26.73
C ALA A 82 -34.49 -20.36 26.56
N ALA A 83 -34.75 -20.95 25.39
CA ALA A 83 -35.90 -21.79 25.11
C ALA A 83 -35.77 -23.24 25.63
N GLY A 84 -34.66 -23.55 26.32
CA GLY A 84 -34.44 -24.84 26.98
C GLY A 84 -33.64 -25.86 26.17
N TRP A 85 -33.13 -25.50 24.99
CA TRP A 85 -32.24 -26.38 24.23
C TRP A 85 -30.87 -26.46 24.89
N SER A 86 -30.44 -27.66 25.26
CA SER A 86 -29.08 -27.87 25.75
C SER A 86 -28.07 -27.77 24.60
N VAL A 87 -26.82 -27.48 24.95
CA VAL A 87 -25.69 -27.43 23.99
C VAL A 87 -25.52 -28.77 23.26
N GLU A 88 -25.75 -29.89 23.96
CA GLU A 88 -25.62 -31.23 23.38
C GLU A 88 -26.73 -31.54 22.36
N GLU A 89 -27.97 -31.12 22.64
CA GLU A 89 -29.09 -31.25 21.70
C GLU A 89 -28.86 -30.39 20.46
N LEU A 90 -28.43 -29.14 20.63
CA LEU A 90 -28.07 -28.27 19.50
C LEU A 90 -26.97 -28.91 18.64
N ARG A 91 -25.94 -29.46 19.28
CA ARG A 91 -24.86 -30.17 18.58
C ARG A 91 -25.36 -31.41 17.85
N LYS A 92 -26.28 -32.19 18.44
CA LYS A 92 -26.88 -33.38 17.82
C LYS A 92 -27.70 -33.03 16.57
N VAL A 93 -28.34 -31.87 16.56
CA VAL A 93 -29.11 -31.36 15.42
C VAL A 93 -28.23 -30.60 14.40
N GLY A 94 -26.94 -30.43 14.70
CA GLY A 94 -25.94 -29.85 13.79
C GLY A 94 -25.60 -28.38 14.04
N TYR A 95 -26.15 -27.76 15.09
CA TYR A 95 -25.83 -26.40 15.49
C TYR A 95 -24.69 -26.40 16.52
N ALA A 96 -23.47 -26.16 16.04
CA ALA A 96 -22.30 -25.97 16.89
C ALA A 96 -22.37 -24.63 17.65
N GLU A 97 -21.51 -24.47 18.66
CA GLU A 97 -21.37 -23.18 19.35
C GLU A 97 -20.83 -22.11 18.39
N PRO A 98 -21.37 -20.87 18.43
CA PRO A 98 -20.90 -19.77 17.62
C PRO A 98 -19.39 -19.52 17.76
N ASP A 99 -18.68 -19.39 16.64
CA ASP A 99 -17.23 -19.19 16.61
C ASP A 99 -16.76 -17.99 17.43
N LYS A 100 -17.56 -16.92 17.46
CA LYS A 100 -17.29 -15.74 18.26
C LYS A 100 -17.24 -16.05 19.76
N LYS A 101 -18.10 -16.93 20.27
CA LYS A 101 -18.06 -17.38 21.68
C LYS A 101 -16.79 -18.17 21.96
N LEU A 102 -16.41 -19.08 21.05
CA LEU A 102 -15.19 -19.87 21.16
C LEU A 102 -13.93 -18.99 21.16
N ARG A 103 -13.87 -18.00 20.25
CA ARG A 103 -12.74 -17.07 20.12
C ARG A 103 -12.57 -16.19 21.36
N VAL A 104 -13.66 -15.65 21.91
CA VAL A 104 -13.63 -14.85 23.14
C VAL A 104 -13.16 -15.69 24.33
N ARG A 105 -13.70 -16.91 24.51
CA ARG A 105 -13.27 -17.83 25.58
C ARG A 105 -11.77 -18.12 25.51
N LYS A 106 -11.24 -18.39 24.32
CA LYS A 106 -9.80 -18.65 24.08
C LYS A 106 -8.92 -17.43 24.37
N ARG A 107 -9.42 -16.21 24.12
CA ARG A 107 -8.68 -14.97 24.44
C ARG A 107 -8.65 -14.69 25.94
N GLN A 108 -9.77 -14.95 26.63
CA GLN A 108 -9.86 -14.78 28.08
C GLN A 108 -8.97 -15.78 28.84
N SER A 109 -8.93 -17.05 28.42
CA SER A 109 -8.06 -18.04 29.06
C SER A 109 -6.58 -17.68 28.96
N ARG A 110 -6.12 -17.15 27.82
CA ARG A 110 -4.74 -16.67 27.65
C ARG A 110 -4.37 -15.49 28.56
N LYS A 111 -5.32 -14.60 28.85
CA LYS A 111 -5.07 -13.43 29.71
C LYS A 111 -5.05 -13.79 31.20
N ALA A 112 -5.78 -14.83 31.60
CA ALA A 112 -5.74 -15.37 32.96
C ALA A 112 -4.43 -16.14 33.29
N SER A 113 -3.69 -16.60 32.28
CA SER A 113 -2.49 -17.43 32.45
C SER A 113 -1.17 -16.65 32.37
N THR A 114 -1.18 -15.31 32.36
CA THR A 114 0.06 -14.52 32.40
C THR A 114 0.38 -14.15 33.85
N PRO A 115 1.35 -14.78 34.52
CA PRO A 115 1.84 -14.28 35.80
C PRO A 115 2.49 -12.91 35.56
N ALA A 116 2.08 -11.92 36.36
CA ALA A 116 2.70 -10.60 36.39
C ALA A 116 4.20 -10.76 36.71
N ARG A 117 5.06 -10.44 35.75
CA ARG A 117 6.50 -10.34 35.98
C ARG A 117 6.77 -8.93 36.52
N PRO A 118 7.37 -8.76 37.71
CA PRO A 118 7.68 -7.43 38.23
C PRO A 118 8.82 -6.80 37.42
N ASP A 119 8.77 -5.47 37.35
CA ASP A 119 9.65 -4.57 36.62
C ASP A 119 11.14 -4.86 36.77
N ALA A 120 11.89 -4.73 35.67
CA ALA A 120 13.31 -4.44 35.69
C ALA A 120 13.58 -3.30 34.70
N ALA A 121 13.77 -2.12 35.29
CA ALA A 121 14.27 -0.92 34.63
C ALA A 121 15.75 -1.07 34.26
N THR A 122 16.22 -0.14 33.42
CA THR A 122 17.60 0.28 33.17
C THR A 122 18.52 -0.60 32.32
N SER A 123 18.79 -0.14 31.10
CA SER A 123 20.13 0.33 30.69
C SER A 123 20.01 1.14 29.40
N ALA A 124 20.03 2.46 29.56
CA ALA A 124 20.35 3.38 28.49
C ALA A 124 21.88 3.44 28.41
N GLU A 125 22.44 3.00 27.30
CA GLU A 125 23.88 3.05 27.03
C GLU A 125 24.16 4.31 26.22
N SER A 126 24.59 5.35 26.91
CA SER A 126 25.36 6.46 26.36
C SER A 126 26.81 6.25 26.79
N ASP A 127 27.73 6.14 25.82
CA ASP A 127 28.90 7.03 25.68
C ASP A 127 30.05 6.34 24.92
N ALA A 128 30.46 6.97 23.81
CA ALA A 128 31.82 7.03 23.24
C ALA A 128 31.71 7.57 21.80
N ALA A 129 32.41 8.61 21.34
CA ALA A 129 33.28 9.59 21.97
C ALA A 129 33.46 10.70 20.91
N GLY A 130 33.37 11.97 21.33
CA GLY A 130 33.74 13.11 20.50
C GLY A 130 35.19 13.53 20.75
N VAL A 131 36.00 13.58 19.69
CA VAL A 131 37.22 14.38 19.52
C VAL A 131 37.47 14.41 17.99
N ALA A 132 37.69 15.52 17.28
CA ALA A 132 38.24 16.81 17.63
C ALA A 132 37.69 17.91 16.70
N ALA A 133 37.56 19.10 17.25
CA ALA A 133 37.50 20.35 16.51
C ALA A 133 38.93 20.77 16.14
N ASP A 134 39.14 21.24 14.91
CA ASP A 134 40.06 22.34 14.65
C ASP A 134 39.58 23.10 13.40
N GLY A 135 39.48 24.42 13.53
CA GLY A 135 39.02 25.31 12.48
C GLY A 135 40.18 25.82 11.64
N ALA A 136 39.91 26.12 10.37
CA ALA A 136 40.73 27.04 9.59
C ALA A 136 39.82 27.87 8.68
N ALA A 137 39.85 29.17 8.94
CA ALA A 137 39.33 30.19 8.06
C ALA A 137 40.30 30.41 6.90
N GLU A 138 39.78 30.52 5.68
CA GLU A 138 40.16 31.51 4.67
C GLU A 138 39.03 31.67 3.65
#